data_AF-A0A8A8DAC0-F1
#
_entry.id   AF-A0A8A8DAC0-F1
#
_cell.length_a   1.000
_cell.length_b   1.000
_cell.length_c   1.000
_cell.angle_alpha   90.00
_cell.angle_beta   90.00
_cell.angle_gamma   90.00
#
_symmetry.space_group_name_H-M   'P 1'
#
loop_
_entity.id
_entity.type
_entity.pdbx_description
1 polymer ?
#
loop_
_entity_poly.entity_id
_entity_poly.type
_entity_poly.pdbx_seq_one_letter_code
_entity_poly.pdbx_strand_id
1 'polypeptide(L)'
;MGRSTPRLNASAAAAQLGVSTKALRLYEQHGLVMPERTPAGYRAYGPDDLARAADIAALRKLGLSLAQVADVLDGDARSLDAALAAHETALDRGVQDLVRKMDRVRAIRAGLARGRMPAGGELTRLLDDSGTGVAFSLPWPWGGEWFECRDIRPLNYIIGSLGSGKTRLALRLADALPGAVFVGLDRLENDCAAACAAVRADPALKSCVDRALTSLADRGATPSAALTALLVNLEAEGPRTLVVDMIEQDLDRSTQLALMAHLRERAAAGRRPLFLLTRSSAILDLAAVGPDETILLCPANHSPPSRVAPYPGAPGYEAVATCLASPAVRERLARRPEAA
;
A
#
# COMPACT_ATOMS: atom_id res chain seq x y z
N MET A 1 10.63 -45.10 30.03
CA MET A 1 10.31 -45.06 28.58
C MET A 1 9.79 -43.67 28.26
N GLY A 2 10.66 -42.76 27.80
CA GLY A 2 10.27 -41.38 27.49
C GLY A 2 9.40 -41.35 26.24
N ARG A 3 8.21 -40.76 26.33
CA ARG A 3 7.39 -40.48 25.13
C ARG A 3 8.18 -39.52 24.25
N SER A 4 8.65 -39.98 23.09
CA SER A 4 9.26 -39.11 22.08
C SER A 4 8.20 -38.10 21.63
N THR A 5 8.37 -36.83 21.98
CA THR A 5 7.44 -35.77 21.59
C THR A 5 7.46 -35.67 20.06
N PRO A 6 6.31 -35.76 19.38
CA PRO A 6 6.27 -35.82 17.92
C PRO A 6 6.84 -34.54 17.33
N ARG A 7 7.89 -34.69 16.52
CA ARG A 7 8.50 -33.58 15.78
C ARG A 7 7.72 -33.32 14.50
N LEU A 8 7.56 -32.04 14.16
CA LEU A 8 6.78 -31.63 13.01
C LEU A 8 7.67 -31.35 11.82
N ASN A 9 7.21 -31.73 10.63
CA ASN A 9 7.82 -31.23 9.40
C ASN A 9 7.47 -29.73 9.22
N ALA A 10 8.19 -29.05 8.32
CA ALA A 10 8.02 -27.62 8.10
C ALA A 10 6.58 -27.19 7.76
N SER A 11 5.82 -28.02 7.03
CA SER A 11 4.44 -27.70 6.65
C SER A 11 3.49 -27.76 7.84
N ALA A 12 3.59 -28.82 8.64
CA ALA A 12 2.78 -29.00 9.84
C ALA A 12 3.12 -27.94 10.91
N ALA A 13 4.41 -27.63 11.10
CA ALA A 13 4.84 -26.57 12.00
C ALA A 13 4.29 -25.20 11.57
N ALA A 14 4.38 -24.88 10.28
CA ALA A 14 3.86 -23.64 9.71
C ALA A 14 2.35 -23.48 9.93
N ALA A 15 1.58 -24.55 9.66
CA ALA A 15 0.14 -24.56 9.88
C ALA A 15 -0.23 -24.37 11.37
N GLN A 16 0.46 -25.06 12.28
CA GLN A 16 0.20 -24.92 13.72
C GLN A 16 0.50 -23.51 14.24
N LEU A 17 1.56 -22.88 13.75
CA LEU A 17 2.00 -21.56 14.18
C LEU A 17 1.29 -20.40 13.45
N GLY A 18 0.49 -20.71 12.43
CA GLY A 18 -0.15 -19.71 11.57
C GLY A 18 0.86 -18.85 10.81
N VAL A 19 2.00 -19.43 10.40
CA VAL A 19 3.05 -18.76 9.62
C VAL A 19 3.32 -19.52 8.33
N SER A 20 4.07 -18.94 7.39
CA SER A 20 4.46 -19.66 6.17
C SER A 20 5.68 -20.57 6.39
N THR A 21 5.80 -21.64 5.61
CA THR A 21 7.01 -22.49 5.60
C THR A 21 8.27 -21.69 5.23
N LYS A 22 8.12 -20.62 4.45
CA LYS A 22 9.21 -19.68 4.12
C LYS A 22 9.60 -18.84 5.34
N ALA A 23 8.65 -18.42 6.17
CA ALA A 23 8.94 -17.71 7.42
C ALA A 23 9.78 -18.59 8.37
N LEU A 24 9.44 -19.87 8.51
CA LEU A 24 10.26 -20.81 9.30
C LEU A 24 11.69 -20.98 8.76
N ARG A 25 11.87 -20.99 7.43
CA ARG A 25 13.21 -21.00 6.81
C ARG A 25 13.95 -19.70 7.06
N LEU A 26 13.24 -18.57 7.05
CA LEU A 26 13.82 -17.27 7.33
C LEU A 26 14.28 -17.19 8.80
N TYR A 27 13.52 -17.73 9.74
CA TYR A 27 13.93 -17.80 11.14
C TYR A 27 15.21 -18.63 11.30
N GLU A 28 15.30 -19.78 10.62
CA GLU A 28 16.52 -20.60 10.60
C GLU A 28 17.71 -19.88 9.96
N GLN A 29 17.50 -19.17 8.84
CA GLN A 29 18.57 -18.38 8.19
C GLN A 29 19.14 -17.29 9.10
N HIS A 30 18.30 -16.71 9.97
CA HIS A 30 18.71 -15.73 10.97
C HIS A 30 19.17 -16.37 12.29
N GLY A 31 19.30 -17.70 12.36
CA GLY A 31 19.75 -18.41 13.56
C GLY A 31 18.74 -18.40 14.71
N LEU A 32 17.51 -17.94 14.47
CA LEU A 32 16.49 -17.76 15.50
C LEU A 32 15.80 -19.08 15.90
N VAL A 33 15.78 -20.05 15.00
CA VAL A 33 15.26 -21.41 15.23
C VAL A 33 16.19 -22.39 14.53
N MET A 34 16.61 -23.46 15.21
CA MET A 34 17.56 -24.43 14.65
C MET A 34 16.95 -25.83 14.67
N PRO A 35 16.00 -26.13 13.76
CA PRO A 35 15.34 -27.41 13.77
C PRO A 35 16.33 -28.51 13.39
N GLU A 36 16.21 -29.65 14.05
CA GLU A 36 16.96 -30.84 13.66
C GLU A 36 16.55 -31.32 12.27
N ARG A 37 17.36 -32.22 11.68
CA ARG A 37 17.04 -32.86 10.41
C ARG A 37 16.77 -34.34 10.60
N THR A 38 15.79 -34.85 9.86
CA THR A 38 15.54 -36.29 9.76
C THR A 38 16.72 -36.97 9.04
N PRO A 39 16.85 -38.31 9.12
CA PRO A 39 17.88 -39.04 8.35
C PRO A 39 17.80 -38.81 6.84
N ALA A 40 16.61 -38.49 6.31
CA ALA A 40 16.39 -38.13 4.92
C ALA A 40 16.71 -36.65 4.58
N GLY A 41 17.21 -35.87 5.56
CA GLY A 41 17.64 -34.49 5.38
C GLY A 41 16.54 -33.43 5.51
N TYR A 42 15.32 -33.80 5.87
CA TYR A 42 14.21 -32.84 6.03
C TYR A 42 14.19 -32.20 7.43
N ARG A 43 13.73 -30.95 7.53
CA ARG A 43 13.58 -30.24 8.82
C ARG A 43 12.53 -30.92 9.71
N ALA A 44 12.87 -31.13 10.97
CA ALA A 44 12.02 -31.67 12.02
C ALA A 44 12.06 -30.75 13.23
N TYR A 45 10.99 -29.98 13.42
CA TYR A 45 10.82 -29.01 14.50
C TYR A 45 10.40 -29.73 15.77
N GLY A 46 11.20 -29.58 16.83
CA GLY A 46 10.88 -30.05 18.17
C GLY A 46 9.97 -29.06 18.93
N PRO A 47 9.53 -29.43 20.15
CA PRO A 47 8.71 -28.57 21.00
C PRO A 47 9.35 -27.21 21.27
N ASP A 48 10.66 -27.18 21.55
CA ASP A 48 11.39 -25.93 21.85
C ASP A 48 11.49 -25.02 20.62
N ASP A 49 11.71 -25.62 19.44
CA ASP A 49 11.70 -24.88 18.17
C ASP A 49 10.33 -24.24 17.92
N LEU A 50 9.25 -24.98 18.20
CA LEU A 50 7.88 -24.50 18.01
C LEU A 50 7.53 -23.39 19.00
N ALA A 51 7.93 -23.53 20.26
CA ALA A 51 7.74 -22.49 21.26
C ALA A 51 8.48 -21.20 20.86
N ARG A 52 9.76 -21.31 20.50
CA ARG A 52 10.55 -20.17 20.05
C ARG A 52 9.99 -19.55 18.77
N ALA A 53 9.54 -20.36 17.81
CA ALA A 53 8.90 -19.87 16.60
C ALA A 53 7.55 -19.19 16.86
N ALA A 54 6.81 -19.59 17.89
CA ALA A 54 5.58 -18.93 18.32
C ALA A 54 5.87 -17.54 18.89
N ASP A 55 6.90 -17.41 19.74
CA ASP A 55 7.33 -16.12 20.29
C ASP A 55 7.80 -15.18 19.18
N ILE A 56 8.61 -15.68 18.24
CA ILE A 56 9.02 -14.92 17.06
C ILE A 56 7.80 -14.45 16.27
N ALA A 57 6.82 -15.33 16.03
CA ALA A 57 5.61 -14.97 15.29
C ALA A 57 4.78 -13.90 16.03
N ALA A 58 4.69 -13.97 17.36
CA ALA A 58 4.01 -12.98 18.18
C ALA A 58 4.70 -11.61 18.13
N LEU A 59 6.03 -11.57 18.30
CA LEU A 59 6.81 -10.34 18.20
C LEU A 59 6.75 -9.74 16.79
N ARG A 60 6.76 -10.58 15.75
CA ARG A 60 6.55 -10.13 14.36
C ARG A 60 5.18 -9.48 14.17
N LYS A 61 4.12 -10.00 14.79
CA LYS A 61 2.77 -9.41 14.77
C LYS A 61 2.70 -8.07 15.52
N LEU A 62 3.57 -7.83 16.48
CA LEU A 62 3.74 -6.54 17.16
C LEU A 62 4.54 -5.52 16.32
N GLY A 63 5.01 -5.91 15.12
CA GLY A 63 5.69 -5.02 14.18
C GLY A 63 7.21 -5.01 14.27
N LEU A 64 7.82 -5.90 15.07
CA LEU A 64 9.28 -5.98 15.18
C LEU A 64 9.93 -6.56 13.91
N SER A 65 11.10 -6.05 13.55
CA SER A 65 12.00 -6.68 12.57
C SER A 65 12.66 -7.93 13.16
N LEU A 66 13.16 -8.85 12.33
CA LEU A 66 13.84 -10.06 12.85
C LEU A 66 15.09 -9.76 13.67
N ALA A 67 15.78 -8.65 13.39
CA ALA A 67 16.90 -8.19 14.20
C ALA A 67 16.42 -7.79 15.62
N GLN A 68 15.39 -6.95 15.69
CA GLN A 68 14.79 -6.58 16.98
C GLN A 68 14.16 -7.76 17.71
N VAL A 69 13.62 -8.74 16.98
CA VAL A 69 13.16 -10.00 17.58
C VAL A 69 14.34 -10.75 18.20
N ALA A 70 15.50 -10.82 17.53
CA ALA A 70 16.71 -11.41 18.11
C ALA A 70 17.09 -10.68 19.42
N ASP A 71 17.17 -9.35 19.37
CA ASP A 71 17.51 -8.52 20.53
C ASP A 71 16.56 -8.73 21.71
N VAL A 72 15.25 -8.82 21.45
CA VAL A 72 14.23 -9.11 22.48
C VAL A 72 14.38 -10.53 23.03
N LEU A 73 14.63 -11.53 22.18
CA LEU A 73 14.88 -12.90 22.62
C LEU A 73 16.18 -13.04 23.42
N ASP A 74 17.14 -12.14 23.20
CA ASP A 74 18.40 -12.04 23.96
C ASP A 74 18.26 -11.14 25.21
N GLY A 75 17.06 -10.61 25.49
CA GLY A 75 16.73 -9.92 26.73
C GLY A 75 16.65 -8.40 26.67
N ASP A 76 16.64 -7.78 25.48
CA ASP A 76 16.44 -6.33 25.35
C ASP A 76 14.99 -5.92 25.62
N ALA A 77 14.70 -5.61 26.89
CA ALA A 77 13.39 -5.15 27.33
C ALA A 77 12.94 -3.85 26.66
N ARG A 78 13.85 -2.99 26.18
CA ARG A 78 13.48 -1.69 25.57
C ARG A 78 12.82 -1.86 24.21
N SER A 79 13.34 -2.77 23.39
CA SER A 79 12.75 -3.08 22.08
C SER A 79 11.34 -3.68 22.21
N LEU A 80 11.13 -4.50 23.25
CA LEU A 80 9.81 -5.07 23.55
C LEU A 80 8.84 -4.00 24.05
N ASP A 81 9.26 -3.17 25.01
CA ASP A 81 8.44 -2.08 25.58
C ASP A 81 7.96 -1.11 24.50
N ALA A 82 8.87 -0.66 23.62
CA ALA A 82 8.53 0.23 22.51
C ALA A 82 7.49 -0.38 21.56
N ALA A 83 7.58 -1.68 21.28
CA ALA A 83 6.62 -2.37 20.43
C ALA A 83 5.26 -2.57 21.12
N LEU A 84 5.24 -2.86 22.42
CA LEU A 84 4.01 -2.97 23.20
C LEU A 84 3.31 -1.61 23.31
N ALA A 85 4.03 -0.52 23.57
CA ALA A 85 3.48 0.83 23.61
C ALA A 85 2.87 1.25 22.25
N ALA A 86 3.53 0.89 21.14
CA ALA A 86 2.99 1.11 19.80
C ALA A 86 1.70 0.29 19.56
N HIS A 87 1.67 -0.95 20.04
CA HIS A 87 0.50 -1.81 19.95
C HIS A 87 -0.67 -1.31 20.80
N GLU A 88 -0.40 -0.87 22.04
CA GLU A 88 -1.38 -0.23 22.93
C GLU A 88 -2.00 1.00 22.25
N THR A 89 -1.16 1.88 21.69
CA THR A 89 -1.62 3.05 20.93
C THR A 89 -2.49 2.68 19.71
N ALA A 90 -2.22 1.54 19.08
CA ALA A 90 -3.05 1.03 17.97
C ALA A 90 -4.40 0.48 18.46
N LEU A 91 -4.41 -0.25 19.58
CA LEU A 91 -5.63 -0.76 20.21
C LEU A 91 -6.53 0.39 20.66
N ASP A 92 -5.97 1.42 21.32
CA ASP A 92 -6.71 2.60 21.75
C ASP A 92 -7.41 3.30 20.58
N ARG A 93 -6.69 3.47 19.45
CA ARG A 93 -7.31 4.02 18.24
C ARG A 93 -8.46 3.15 17.73
N GLY A 94 -8.28 1.83 17.73
CA GLY A 94 -9.34 0.88 17.37
C GLY A 94 -10.56 0.95 18.29
N VAL A 95 -10.35 1.12 19.60
CA VAL A 95 -11.43 1.33 20.57
C VAL A 95 -12.18 2.63 20.27
N GLN A 96 -11.45 3.74 20.04
CA GLN A 96 -12.07 5.02 19.70
C GLN A 96 -12.87 4.96 18.39
N ASP A 97 -12.41 4.20 17.40
CA ASP A 97 -13.17 3.93 16.18
C ASP A 97 -14.47 3.17 16.46
N LEU A 98 -14.41 2.10 17.26
CA LEU A 98 -15.59 1.32 17.64
C LEU A 98 -16.62 2.18 18.41
N VAL A 99 -16.15 3.05 19.30
CA VAL A 99 -17.02 4.01 20.02
C VAL A 99 -17.71 4.95 19.03
N ARG A 100 -16.96 5.56 18.09
CA ARG A 100 -17.54 6.43 17.05
C ARG A 100 -18.61 5.71 16.21
N LYS A 101 -18.37 4.45 15.85
CA LYS A 101 -19.35 3.63 15.11
C LYS A 101 -20.61 3.41 15.93
N MET A 102 -20.45 3.03 17.20
CA MET A 102 -21.55 2.82 18.11
C MET A 102 -22.41 4.08 18.29
N ASP A 103 -21.79 5.26 18.36
CA ASP A 103 -22.52 6.52 18.48
C ASP A 103 -23.31 6.88 17.21
N ARG A 104 -22.79 6.58 16.01
CA ARG A 104 -23.57 6.72 14.77
C ARG A 104 -24.80 5.82 14.77
N VAL A 105 -24.66 4.56 15.19
CA VAL A 105 -25.77 3.62 15.31
C VAL A 105 -26.82 4.15 16.30
N ARG A 106 -26.39 4.65 17.47
CA ARG A 106 -27.28 5.24 18.48
C ARG A 106 -28.02 6.46 17.94
N ALA A 107 -27.34 7.35 17.21
CA ALA A 107 -27.94 8.53 16.61
C ALA A 107 -29.06 8.18 15.61
N ILE A 108 -28.82 7.19 14.74
CA ILE A 108 -29.83 6.72 13.79
C ILE A 108 -31.02 6.07 14.50
N ARG A 109 -30.78 5.23 15.51
CA ARG A 109 -31.85 4.66 16.35
C ARG A 109 -32.69 5.74 17.04
N ALA A 110 -32.07 6.81 17.53
CA ALA A 110 -32.76 7.93 18.16
C ALA A 110 -33.54 8.81 17.15
N GLY A 111 -33.09 8.88 15.89
CA GLY A 111 -33.85 9.50 14.79
C GLY A 111 -35.11 8.71 14.46
N LEU A 112 -34.97 7.39 14.32
CA LEU A 112 -36.09 6.47 14.07
C LEU A 112 -37.15 6.54 15.17
N ALA A 113 -36.75 6.58 16.43
CA ALA A 113 -37.67 6.74 17.57
C ALA A 113 -38.50 8.03 17.52
N ARG A 114 -38.04 9.05 16.78
CA ARG A 114 -38.72 10.34 16.56
C ARG A 114 -39.43 10.42 15.21
N GLY A 115 -39.59 9.29 14.51
CA GLY A 115 -40.26 9.23 13.21
C GLY A 115 -39.43 9.79 12.04
N ARG A 116 -38.15 10.11 12.25
CA ARG A 116 -37.24 10.55 11.17
C ARG A 116 -36.64 9.33 10.49
N MET A 117 -37.00 9.11 9.24
CA MET A 117 -36.29 8.17 8.37
C MET A 117 -34.88 8.69 8.06
N PRO A 118 -33.86 7.81 8.01
CA PRO A 118 -32.52 8.20 7.58
C PRO A 118 -32.57 8.80 6.17
N ALA A 119 -31.93 9.96 5.99
CA ALA A 119 -31.88 10.60 4.68
C ALA A 119 -31.01 9.80 3.71
N GLY A 120 -31.13 10.08 2.40
CA GLY A 120 -30.38 9.38 1.35
C GLY A 120 -28.89 9.27 1.66
N GLY A 121 -28.40 8.04 1.81
CA GLY A 121 -27.00 7.74 2.11
C GLY A 121 -26.62 7.72 3.60
N GLU A 122 -27.49 8.04 4.55
CA GLU A 122 -27.17 7.91 5.99
C GLU A 122 -27.02 6.44 6.42
N LEU A 123 -27.90 5.56 5.93
CA LEU A 123 -27.76 4.11 6.14
C LEU A 123 -26.52 3.57 5.42
N THR A 124 -26.24 4.09 4.22
CA THR A 124 -25.02 3.77 3.48
C THR A 124 -23.78 4.20 4.25
N ARG A 125 -23.73 5.38 4.90
CA ARG A 125 -22.61 5.83 5.77
C ARG A 125 -22.56 5.15 7.16
N LEU A 126 -23.59 4.41 7.53
CA LEU A 126 -23.61 3.55 8.73
C LEU A 126 -23.09 2.15 8.41
N LEU A 127 -23.35 1.65 7.20
CA LEU A 127 -22.84 0.37 6.69
C LEU A 127 -21.44 0.53 6.07
N ASP A 128 -21.19 1.67 5.43
CA ASP A 128 -19.89 2.10 4.97
C ASP A 128 -19.12 2.61 6.17
N ASP A 129 -17.98 2.00 6.41
CA ASP A 129 -17.04 2.42 7.45
C ASP A 129 -16.48 3.83 7.20
N SER A 130 -16.84 4.47 6.09
CA SER A 130 -16.43 5.79 5.62
C SER A 130 -15.05 6.23 6.13
N GLY A 131 -14.04 5.38 5.94
CA GLY A 131 -13.36 5.47 4.66
C GLY A 131 -13.79 4.31 3.76
N THR A 132 -13.85 4.57 2.45
CA THR A 132 -13.67 3.51 1.46
C THR A 132 -12.46 2.71 1.88
N GLY A 133 -12.71 1.50 2.37
CA GLY A 133 -11.69 0.62 2.89
C GLY A 133 -11.51 -0.57 1.97
N VAL A 134 -10.30 -1.11 1.94
CA VAL A 134 -10.04 -2.37 1.24
C VAL A 134 -9.20 -3.26 2.14
N ALA A 135 -9.61 -4.52 2.24
CA ALA A 135 -8.94 -5.50 3.06
C ALA A 135 -8.79 -6.81 2.30
N PHE A 136 -7.60 -7.40 2.37
CA PHE A 136 -7.29 -8.67 1.71
C PHE A 136 -6.02 -9.28 2.29
N SER A 137 -5.86 -10.59 2.09
CA SER A 137 -4.57 -11.25 2.24
C SER A 137 -3.58 -10.76 1.18
N LEU A 138 -2.41 -10.31 1.63
CA LEU A 138 -1.36 -9.81 0.77
C LEU A 138 -0.80 -10.92 -0.13
N PRO A 139 -0.51 -10.62 -1.40
CA PRO A 139 0.15 -11.56 -2.29
C PRO A 139 1.62 -11.77 -1.87
N TRP A 140 2.34 -12.62 -2.59
CA TRP A 140 3.80 -12.62 -2.52
C TRP A 140 4.34 -11.18 -2.76
N PRO A 141 5.36 -10.68 -2.06
CA PRO A 141 6.29 -11.38 -1.16
C PRO A 141 5.83 -11.55 0.30
N TRP A 142 4.65 -11.06 0.68
CA TRP A 142 4.19 -10.97 2.08
C TRP A 142 3.51 -12.22 2.62
N GLY A 143 3.44 -13.30 1.84
CA GLY A 143 3.05 -14.62 2.36
C GLY A 143 1.62 -14.74 2.90
N GLY A 144 0.68 -13.92 2.42
CA GLY A 144 -0.73 -14.00 2.82
C GLY A 144 -1.11 -13.16 4.05
N GLU A 145 -0.19 -12.37 4.60
CA GLU A 145 -0.47 -11.48 5.74
C GLU A 145 -1.67 -10.56 5.48
N TRP A 146 -2.47 -10.30 6.51
CA TRP A 146 -3.65 -9.46 6.39
C TRP A 146 -3.26 -8.01 6.16
N PHE A 147 -3.79 -7.40 5.11
CA PHE A 147 -3.66 -5.99 4.83
C PHE A 147 -5.03 -5.34 4.84
N GLU A 148 -5.06 -4.13 5.40
CA GLU A 148 -6.26 -3.32 5.44
C GLU A 148 -5.91 -1.84 5.29
N CYS A 149 -6.58 -1.18 4.37
CA CYS A 149 -6.53 0.26 4.21
C CYS A 149 -7.94 0.79 4.42
N ARG A 150 -8.26 1.33 5.61
CA ARG A 150 -9.63 1.73 6.00
C ARG A 150 -10.03 3.14 5.56
N ASP A 151 -9.06 3.96 5.15
CA ASP A 151 -9.22 5.39 4.92
C ASP A 151 -8.49 5.80 3.63
N ILE A 152 -9.06 5.37 2.50
CA ILE A 152 -8.55 5.71 1.17
C ILE A 152 -8.79 7.19 0.94
N ARG A 153 -7.71 7.97 0.83
CA ARG A 153 -7.75 9.40 0.56
C ARG A 153 -7.99 9.68 -0.93
N PRO A 154 -8.30 10.91 -1.34
CA PRO A 154 -8.32 11.27 -2.76
C PRO A 154 -7.02 10.91 -3.49
N LEU A 155 -5.86 11.07 -2.84
CA LEU A 155 -4.54 10.73 -3.38
C LEU A 155 -3.81 9.74 -2.45
N ASN A 156 -3.44 8.58 -2.97
CA ASN A 156 -2.75 7.53 -2.22
C ASN A 156 -1.46 7.14 -2.94
N TYR A 157 -0.31 7.49 -2.38
CA TYR A 157 0.99 7.14 -2.94
C TYR A 157 1.40 5.75 -2.51
N ILE A 158 1.81 4.91 -3.44
CA ILE A 158 2.42 3.60 -3.16
C ILE A 158 3.92 3.71 -3.50
N ILE A 159 4.74 3.68 -2.46
CA ILE A 159 6.20 3.88 -2.55
C ILE A 159 6.92 2.61 -2.10
N GLY A 160 8.05 2.31 -2.74
CA GLY A 160 8.93 1.25 -2.29
C GLY A 160 10.09 1.02 -3.25
N SER A 161 11.15 0.38 -2.75
CA SER A 161 12.32 0.03 -3.55
C SER A 161 11.98 -0.94 -4.69
N LEU A 162 12.93 -1.17 -5.61
CA LEU A 162 12.78 -2.24 -6.60
C LEU A 162 12.68 -3.59 -5.87
N GLY A 163 11.74 -4.44 -6.28
CA GLY A 163 11.52 -5.75 -5.64
C GLY A 163 10.77 -5.74 -4.30
N SER A 164 10.33 -4.56 -3.80
CA SER A 164 9.54 -4.44 -2.56
C SER A 164 8.14 -5.06 -2.62
N GLY A 165 7.66 -5.42 -3.80
CA GLY A 165 6.30 -5.94 -4.01
C GLY A 165 5.25 -4.88 -4.34
N LYS A 166 5.57 -3.58 -4.34
CA LYS A 166 4.60 -2.48 -4.58
C LYS A 166 3.68 -2.66 -5.80
N THR A 167 4.17 -3.15 -6.92
CA THR A 167 3.34 -3.41 -8.12
C THR A 167 2.34 -4.55 -7.87
N ARG A 168 2.70 -5.56 -7.08
CA ARG A 168 1.76 -6.63 -6.69
C ARG A 168 0.71 -6.13 -5.71
N LEU A 169 1.07 -5.23 -4.79
CA LEU A 169 0.08 -4.54 -3.96
C LEU A 169 -0.89 -3.73 -4.84
N ALA A 170 -0.37 -2.97 -5.80
CA ALA A 170 -1.16 -2.16 -6.72
C ALA A 170 -2.16 -2.99 -7.53
N LEU A 171 -1.71 -4.10 -8.12
CA LEU A 171 -2.58 -5.05 -8.83
C LEU A 171 -3.65 -5.64 -7.90
N ARG A 172 -3.27 -6.02 -6.67
CA ARG A 172 -4.23 -6.56 -5.71
C ARG A 172 -5.24 -5.51 -5.23
N LEU A 173 -4.84 -4.25 -5.09
CA LEU A 173 -5.74 -3.14 -4.80
C LEU A 173 -6.76 -2.93 -5.93
N ALA A 174 -6.31 -2.94 -7.19
CA ALA A 174 -7.19 -2.81 -8.34
C ALA A 174 -8.21 -3.96 -8.44
N ASP A 175 -7.80 -5.18 -8.09
CA ASP A 175 -8.67 -6.36 -8.06
C ASP A 175 -9.66 -6.36 -6.88
N ALA A 176 -9.24 -5.88 -5.71
CA ALA A 176 -10.07 -5.88 -4.51
C ALA A 176 -11.03 -4.68 -4.41
N LEU A 177 -10.72 -3.56 -5.06
CA LEU A 177 -11.56 -2.37 -5.03
C LEU A 177 -12.69 -2.45 -6.07
N PRO A 178 -13.95 -2.23 -5.69
CA PRO A 178 -15.09 -2.35 -6.60
C PRO A 178 -14.97 -1.43 -7.82
N GLY A 179 -14.82 -2.05 -8.99
CA GLY A 179 -14.69 -1.34 -10.26
C GLY A 179 -13.47 -0.43 -10.28
N ALA A 180 -12.35 -0.82 -9.67
CA ALA A 180 -11.07 -0.16 -9.88
C ALA A 180 -10.36 -0.70 -11.12
N VAL A 181 -9.50 0.11 -11.74
CA VAL A 181 -8.69 -0.29 -12.90
C VAL A 181 -7.23 0.03 -12.64
N PHE A 182 -6.38 -0.90 -13.03
CA PHE A 182 -4.94 -0.72 -13.05
C PHE A 182 -4.49 -0.17 -14.41
N VAL A 183 -3.78 0.95 -14.40
CA VAL A 183 -3.19 1.61 -15.58
C VAL A 183 -1.67 1.40 -15.52
N GLY A 184 -1.16 0.51 -16.38
CA GLY A 184 0.19 -0.05 -16.29
C GLY A 184 1.32 0.79 -16.88
N LEU A 185 2.51 0.16 -16.96
CA LEU A 185 3.78 0.75 -17.44
C LEU A 185 3.86 0.88 -18.96
N ASP A 186 3.08 0.09 -19.71
CA ASP A 186 3.12 0.00 -21.18
C ASP A 186 2.18 1.02 -21.86
N ARG A 187 1.89 2.15 -21.20
CA ARG A 187 0.91 3.17 -21.68
C ARG A 187 1.21 3.70 -23.08
N LEU A 188 2.45 3.54 -23.54
CA LEU A 188 2.92 4.00 -24.83
C LEU A 188 2.90 2.93 -25.92
N GLU A 189 3.13 1.66 -25.59
CA GLU A 189 3.25 0.61 -26.61
C GLU A 189 1.87 0.14 -27.12
N ASN A 190 0.82 0.19 -26.30
CA ASN A 190 -0.55 -0.20 -26.70
C ASN A 190 -1.66 0.81 -26.31
N ASP A 191 -1.51 1.59 -25.23
CA ASP A 191 -2.60 2.46 -24.75
C ASP A 191 -2.74 3.79 -25.49
N CYS A 192 -1.73 4.26 -26.24
CA CYS A 192 -1.91 5.46 -27.07
C CYS A 192 -2.91 5.23 -28.20
N ALA A 193 -2.92 4.04 -28.81
CA ALA A 193 -3.92 3.66 -29.80
C ALA A 193 -5.32 3.57 -29.19
N ALA A 194 -5.42 2.97 -27.99
CA ALA A 194 -6.68 2.88 -27.24
C ALA A 194 -7.18 4.25 -26.79
N ALA A 195 -6.29 5.13 -26.30
CA ALA A 195 -6.61 6.50 -25.91
C ALA A 195 -7.09 7.33 -27.10
N CYS A 196 -6.40 7.24 -28.24
CA CYS A 196 -6.82 7.87 -29.48
C CYS A 196 -8.14 7.30 -30.02
N ALA A 197 -8.42 6.01 -29.82
CA ALA A 197 -9.70 5.42 -30.18
C ALA A 197 -10.83 5.92 -29.26
N ALA A 198 -10.60 5.97 -27.94
CA ALA A 198 -11.56 6.48 -26.96
C ALA A 198 -11.92 7.95 -27.21
N VAL A 199 -10.91 8.81 -27.45
CA VAL A 199 -11.09 10.23 -27.77
C VAL A 199 -11.82 10.42 -29.11
N ARG A 200 -11.62 9.54 -30.09
CA ARG A 200 -12.37 9.57 -31.36
C ARG A 200 -13.81 9.10 -31.20
N ALA A 201 -14.05 8.14 -30.32
CA ALA A 201 -15.38 7.60 -30.06
C ALA A 201 -16.25 8.53 -29.20
N ASP A 202 -15.64 9.36 -28.35
CA ASP A 202 -16.33 10.24 -27.41
C ASP A 202 -15.86 11.71 -27.51
N PRO A 203 -16.64 12.58 -28.21
CA PRO A 203 -16.33 14.00 -28.34
C PRO A 203 -16.35 14.79 -27.00
N ALA A 204 -17.11 14.33 -26.00
CA ALA A 204 -17.16 14.97 -24.70
C ALA A 204 -15.89 14.68 -23.91
N LEU A 205 -15.44 13.42 -23.91
CA LEU A 205 -14.14 13.03 -23.37
C LEU A 205 -13.00 13.77 -24.07
N LYS A 206 -13.02 13.86 -25.40
CA LYS A 206 -12.05 14.66 -26.15
C LYS A 206 -11.97 16.10 -25.63
N SER A 207 -13.12 16.75 -25.48
CA SER A 207 -13.19 18.13 -25.01
C SER A 207 -12.66 18.29 -23.57
N CYS A 208 -12.89 17.31 -22.69
CA CYS A 208 -12.34 17.29 -21.34
C CYS A 208 -10.81 17.16 -21.34
N VAL A 209 -10.28 16.23 -22.15
CA VAL A 209 -8.83 15.99 -22.28
C VAL A 209 -8.13 17.20 -22.88
N ASP A 210 -8.69 17.80 -23.93
CA ASP A 210 -8.13 19.01 -24.56
C ASP A 210 -8.06 20.17 -23.56
N ARG A 211 -9.12 20.40 -22.76
CA ARG A 211 -9.10 21.40 -21.69
C ARG A 211 -8.05 21.12 -20.62
N ALA A 212 -7.90 19.87 -20.21
CA ALA A 212 -6.89 19.48 -19.22
C ALA A 212 -5.47 19.68 -19.77
N LEU A 213 -5.22 19.33 -21.04
CA LEU A 213 -3.95 19.55 -21.72
C LEU A 213 -3.61 21.04 -21.80
N THR A 214 -4.57 21.90 -22.19
CA THR A 214 -4.36 23.35 -22.21
C THR A 214 -4.03 23.88 -20.82
N SER A 215 -4.82 23.52 -19.81
CA SER A 215 -4.57 23.95 -18.43
C SER A 215 -3.21 23.50 -17.88
N LEU A 216 -2.74 22.32 -18.27
CA LEU A 216 -1.42 21.83 -17.89
C LEU A 216 -0.30 22.55 -18.66
N ALA A 217 -0.49 22.83 -19.95
CA ALA A 217 0.46 23.59 -20.76
C ALA A 217 0.65 25.02 -20.24
N ASP A 218 -0.44 25.67 -19.79
CA ASP A 218 -0.39 26.98 -19.14
C ASP A 218 0.45 26.97 -17.84
N ARG A 219 0.59 25.80 -17.21
CA ARG A 219 1.45 25.56 -16.03
C ARG A 219 2.86 25.07 -16.37
N GLY A 220 3.22 25.05 -17.66
CA GLY A 220 4.53 24.66 -18.15
C GLY A 220 4.70 23.16 -18.44
N ALA A 221 3.62 22.39 -18.54
CA ALA A 221 3.69 21.00 -19.01
C ALA A 221 4.00 20.92 -20.51
N THR A 222 4.80 19.94 -20.90
CA THR A 222 5.04 19.60 -22.29
C THR A 222 4.03 18.55 -22.74
N PRO A 223 3.21 18.80 -23.78
CA PRO A 223 2.32 17.79 -24.33
C PRO A 223 3.10 16.57 -24.81
N SER A 224 2.66 15.39 -24.41
CA SER A 224 3.25 14.11 -24.84
C SER A 224 2.18 13.04 -24.98
N ALA A 225 2.49 11.97 -25.72
CA ALA A 225 1.60 10.83 -25.86
C ALA A 225 1.28 10.18 -24.50
N ALA A 226 2.29 10.11 -23.61
CA ALA A 226 2.14 9.61 -22.24
C ALA A 226 1.17 10.46 -21.41
N LEU A 227 1.28 11.79 -21.51
CA LEU A 227 0.38 12.71 -20.80
C LEU A 227 -1.05 12.59 -21.31
N THR A 228 -1.24 12.53 -22.63
CA THR A 228 -2.56 12.37 -23.25
C THR A 228 -3.21 11.05 -22.82
N ALA A 229 -2.49 9.93 -22.88
CA ALA A 229 -3.01 8.63 -22.47
C ALA A 229 -3.42 8.61 -20.99
N LEU A 230 -2.64 9.26 -20.12
CA LEU A 230 -2.99 9.43 -18.71
C LEU A 230 -4.27 10.25 -18.53
N LEU A 231 -4.38 11.39 -19.20
CA LEU A 231 -5.56 12.27 -19.09
C LEU A 231 -6.83 11.61 -19.61
N VAL A 232 -6.73 10.81 -20.68
CA VAL A 232 -7.86 10.00 -21.16
C VAL A 232 -8.37 9.08 -20.06
N ASN A 233 -7.47 8.39 -19.35
CA ASN A 233 -7.87 7.54 -18.21
C ASN A 233 -8.44 8.36 -17.03
N LEU A 234 -7.94 9.57 -16.78
CA LEU A 234 -8.39 10.44 -15.68
C LEU A 234 -9.74 11.12 -15.96
N GLU A 235 -10.06 11.42 -17.22
CA GLU A 235 -11.29 12.11 -17.63
C GLU A 235 -12.38 11.16 -18.13
N ALA A 236 -12.04 9.94 -18.58
CA ALA A 236 -13.04 8.96 -19.00
C ALA A 236 -14.07 8.70 -17.88
N GLU A 237 -15.33 8.64 -18.29
CA GLU A 237 -16.39 8.07 -17.46
C GLU A 237 -16.10 6.60 -17.27
N GLY A 238 -15.97 6.18 -16.01
CA GLY A 238 -15.46 4.86 -15.70
C GLY A 238 -14.99 4.75 -14.25
N PRO A 239 -14.16 3.74 -13.95
CA PRO A 239 -13.97 3.10 -12.66
C PRO A 239 -13.96 4.04 -11.45
N ARG A 240 -14.57 3.59 -10.34
CA ARG A 240 -14.66 4.38 -9.09
C ARG A 240 -13.29 4.70 -8.48
N THR A 241 -12.22 4.01 -8.90
CA THR A 241 -10.84 4.25 -8.44
C THR A 241 -9.85 3.86 -9.54
N LEU A 242 -8.76 4.62 -9.67
CA LEU A 242 -7.67 4.29 -10.60
C LEU A 242 -6.40 3.97 -9.82
N VAL A 243 -5.70 2.91 -10.24
CA VAL A 243 -4.37 2.55 -9.73
C VAL A 243 -3.38 2.73 -10.87
N VAL A 244 -2.53 3.75 -10.78
CA VAL A 244 -1.65 4.17 -11.87
C VAL A 244 -0.20 3.83 -11.55
N ASP A 245 0.43 3.00 -12.38
CA ASP A 245 1.83 2.59 -12.19
C ASP A 245 2.82 3.57 -12.82
N MET A 246 3.76 4.09 -12.04
CA MET A 246 4.73 5.12 -12.45
C MET A 246 4.08 6.30 -13.16
N ILE A 247 3.30 7.08 -12.42
CA ILE A 247 2.57 8.26 -12.92
C ILE A 247 3.47 9.23 -13.71
N GLU A 248 4.75 9.32 -13.33
CA GLU A 248 5.79 10.15 -13.93
C GLU A 248 6.46 9.62 -15.21
N GLN A 249 6.15 8.39 -15.65
CA GLN A 249 6.84 7.75 -16.77
C GLN A 249 6.73 8.58 -18.05
N ASP A 250 7.88 8.86 -18.68
CA ASP A 250 8.02 9.68 -19.90
C ASP A 250 7.45 11.11 -19.79
N LEU A 251 7.43 11.65 -18.58
CA LEU A 251 7.09 13.04 -18.31
C LEU A 251 8.32 13.80 -17.81
N ASP A 252 8.59 14.97 -18.38
CA ASP A 252 9.63 15.86 -17.86
C ASP A 252 9.23 16.46 -16.49
N ARG A 253 10.17 17.14 -15.84
CA ARG A 253 9.96 17.70 -14.49
C ARG A 253 8.83 18.73 -14.44
N SER A 254 8.74 19.65 -15.41
CA SER A 254 7.71 20.69 -15.38
C SER A 254 6.32 20.09 -15.59
N THR A 255 6.22 19.07 -16.44
CA THR A 255 5.01 18.28 -16.66
C THR A 255 4.58 17.53 -15.40
N GLN A 256 5.52 16.90 -14.68
CA GLN A 256 5.21 16.23 -13.41
C GLN A 256 4.69 17.20 -12.34
N LEU A 257 5.29 18.39 -12.22
CA LEU A 257 4.85 19.41 -11.26
C LEU A 257 3.45 19.95 -11.61
N ALA A 258 3.23 20.28 -12.89
CA ALA A 258 1.94 20.73 -13.39
C ALA A 258 0.84 19.67 -13.18
N LEU A 259 1.16 18.41 -13.49
CA LEU A 259 0.27 17.28 -13.27
C LEU A 259 -0.08 17.12 -11.80
N MET A 260 0.89 17.19 -10.87
CA MET A 260 0.59 17.03 -9.45
C MET A 260 -0.31 18.16 -8.92
N ALA A 261 -0.08 19.40 -9.36
CA ALA A 261 -0.98 20.51 -9.03
C ALA A 261 -2.41 20.25 -9.53
N HIS A 262 -2.56 19.77 -10.77
CA HIS A 262 -3.86 19.40 -11.34
C HIS A 262 -4.54 18.24 -10.58
N LEU A 263 -3.77 17.22 -10.17
CA LEU A 263 -4.30 16.09 -9.40
C LEU A 263 -4.79 16.51 -8.00
N ARG A 264 -4.11 17.46 -7.34
CA ARG A 264 -4.55 18.03 -6.06
C ARG A 264 -5.82 18.86 -6.21
N GLU A 265 -5.98 19.61 -7.28
CA GLU A 265 -7.24 20.31 -7.58
C GLU A 265 -8.39 19.33 -7.84
N ARG A 266 -8.13 18.25 -8.56
CA ARG A 266 -9.11 17.17 -8.76
C ARG A 266 -9.50 16.52 -7.43
N ALA A 267 -8.53 16.29 -6.55
CA ALA A 267 -8.77 15.76 -5.21
C ALA A 267 -9.66 16.69 -4.37
N ALA A 268 -9.35 17.99 -4.36
CA ALA A 268 -10.15 19.01 -3.66
C ALA A 268 -11.58 19.14 -4.23
N ALA A 269 -11.75 18.90 -5.53
CA ALA A 269 -13.07 18.87 -6.18
C ALA A 269 -13.89 17.59 -5.88
N GLY A 270 -13.40 16.70 -5.00
CA GLY A 270 -14.10 15.47 -4.62
C GLY A 270 -14.20 14.44 -5.75
N ARG A 271 -13.27 14.47 -6.72
CA ARG A 271 -13.22 13.45 -7.78
C ARG A 271 -12.75 12.11 -7.22
N ARG A 272 -12.89 11.06 -8.03
CA ARG A 272 -12.57 9.66 -7.67
C ARG A 272 -11.16 9.50 -7.08
N PRO A 273 -10.97 8.63 -6.05
CA PRO A 273 -9.65 8.34 -5.49
C PRO A 273 -8.66 7.80 -6.52
N LEU A 274 -7.39 8.14 -6.30
CA LEU A 274 -6.25 7.66 -7.09
C LEU A 274 -5.23 6.96 -6.20
N PHE A 275 -4.71 5.84 -6.68
CA PHE A 275 -3.50 5.21 -6.16
C PHE A 275 -2.38 5.42 -7.17
N LEU A 276 -1.27 6.01 -6.73
CA LEU A 276 -0.17 6.44 -7.59
C LEU A 276 1.10 5.73 -7.17
N LEU A 277 1.68 4.90 -8.04
CA LEU A 277 3.04 4.43 -7.84
C LEU A 277 3.96 5.51 -8.38
N THR A 278 4.87 5.95 -7.53
CA THR A 278 5.88 6.94 -7.93
C THR A 278 7.20 6.69 -7.20
N ARG A 279 8.27 7.21 -7.79
CA ARG A 279 9.57 7.40 -7.13
C ARG A 279 10.10 8.81 -7.36
N SER A 280 9.24 9.72 -7.84
CA SER A 280 9.65 11.07 -8.24
C SER A 280 9.37 12.04 -7.10
N SER A 281 10.39 12.79 -6.70
CA SER A 281 10.22 13.90 -5.76
C SER A 281 9.44 15.08 -6.35
N ALA A 282 9.20 15.11 -7.66
CA ALA A 282 8.32 16.12 -8.29
C ALA A 282 6.84 15.74 -8.22
N ILE A 283 6.53 14.45 -7.99
CA ILE A 283 5.16 13.96 -7.78
C ILE A 283 4.86 13.86 -6.29
N LEU A 284 5.75 13.24 -5.51
CA LEU A 284 5.62 13.16 -4.07
C LEU A 284 6.66 14.07 -3.42
N ASP A 285 6.25 15.30 -3.15
CA ASP A 285 6.98 16.21 -2.26
C ASP A 285 6.47 16.00 -0.83
N LEU A 286 7.31 15.40 0.02
CA LEU A 286 6.97 15.07 1.41
C LEU A 286 6.60 16.31 2.23
N ALA A 287 7.16 17.48 1.91
CA ALA A 287 6.83 18.71 2.63
C ALA A 287 5.44 19.29 2.25
N ALA A 288 4.88 18.84 1.13
CA ALA A 288 3.62 19.34 0.59
C ALA A 288 2.45 18.37 0.77
N VAL A 289 2.64 17.24 1.46
CA VAL A 289 1.61 16.22 1.67
C VAL A 289 0.52 16.77 2.59
N GLY A 290 -0.69 16.92 2.03
CA GLY A 290 -1.86 17.44 2.74
C GLY A 290 -2.74 16.37 3.40
N PRO A 291 -3.87 16.79 4.00
CA PRO A 291 -4.83 15.88 4.63
C PRO A 291 -5.56 14.96 3.64
N ASP A 292 -5.59 15.29 2.36
CA ASP A 292 -6.21 14.50 1.29
C ASP A 292 -5.23 13.52 0.62
N GLU A 293 -4.05 13.37 1.21
CA GLU A 293 -2.96 12.55 0.71
C GLU A 293 -2.58 11.47 1.74
N THR A 294 -2.19 10.29 1.27
CA THR A 294 -1.66 9.22 2.12
C THR A 294 -0.48 8.54 1.44
N ILE A 295 0.54 8.19 2.22
CA ILE A 295 1.71 7.45 1.75
C ILE A 295 1.63 6.02 2.28
N LEU A 296 1.67 5.05 1.37
CA LEU A 296 1.79 3.63 1.64
C LEU A 296 3.21 3.17 1.24
N LEU A 297 4.01 2.78 2.22
CA LEU A 297 5.34 2.23 2.00
C LEU A 297 5.27 0.71 1.90
N CYS A 298 5.86 0.15 0.85
CA CYS A 298 6.24 -1.25 0.72
C CYS A 298 7.75 -1.37 1.04
N PRO A 299 8.13 -1.85 2.24
CA PRO A 299 9.52 -1.90 2.66
C PRO A 299 10.35 -2.95 1.91
N ALA A 300 11.66 -2.72 1.80
CA ALA A 300 12.59 -3.63 1.13
C ALA A 300 12.71 -5.01 1.80
N ASN A 301 12.49 -5.06 3.13
CA ASN A 301 12.53 -6.28 3.93
C ASN A 301 11.24 -7.14 3.86
N HIS A 302 10.31 -6.78 2.98
CA HIS A 302 9.02 -7.47 2.79
C HIS A 302 8.16 -7.58 4.05
N SER A 303 8.31 -6.65 5.00
CA SER A 303 7.25 -6.39 5.97
C SER A 303 5.99 -5.86 5.28
N PRO A 304 4.80 -6.03 5.88
CA PRO A 304 3.55 -5.55 5.30
C PRO A 304 3.60 -4.07 4.92
N PRO A 305 2.87 -3.69 3.86
CA PRO A 305 2.72 -2.29 3.52
C PRO A 305 2.13 -1.50 4.69
N SER A 306 2.71 -0.34 4.98
CA SER A 306 2.33 0.50 6.12
C SER A 306 2.15 1.94 5.71
N ARG A 307 1.31 2.67 6.45
CA ARG A 307 1.14 4.12 6.27
C ARG A 307 2.34 4.86 6.84
N VAL A 308 2.81 5.86 6.12
CA VAL A 308 3.93 6.71 6.53
C VAL A 308 3.43 8.13 6.70
N ALA A 309 3.71 8.72 7.86
CA ALA A 309 3.43 10.13 8.08
C ALA A 309 4.53 10.99 7.42
N PRO A 310 4.18 12.14 6.82
CA PRO A 310 5.09 12.92 6.00
C PRO A 310 5.97 13.88 6.82
N TYR A 311 6.60 13.40 7.90
CA TYR A 311 7.52 14.21 8.69
C TYR A 311 8.77 13.41 9.12
N PRO A 312 9.96 14.06 9.20
CA PRO A 312 11.18 13.43 9.68
C PRO A 312 11.01 12.75 11.04
N GLY A 313 11.53 11.54 11.18
CA GLY A 313 11.40 10.73 12.39
C GLY A 313 10.14 9.87 12.49
N ALA A 314 9.15 10.03 11.60
CA ALA A 314 8.05 9.08 11.52
C ALA A 314 8.52 7.69 11.07
N PRO A 315 7.94 6.59 11.59
CA PRO A 315 8.24 5.24 11.10
C PRO A 315 8.07 5.13 9.58
N GLY A 316 9.12 4.67 8.89
CA GLY A 316 9.13 4.52 7.43
C GLY A 316 9.42 5.79 6.63
N TYR A 317 9.51 6.97 7.25
CA TYR A 317 9.79 8.24 6.56
C TYR A 317 11.11 8.20 5.78
N GLU A 318 12.21 7.81 6.43
CA GLU A 318 13.53 7.74 5.80
C GLU A 318 13.56 6.75 4.62
N ALA A 319 12.82 5.64 4.74
CA ALA A 319 12.71 4.67 3.67
C ALA A 319 11.94 5.22 2.46
N VAL A 320 10.88 6.00 2.70
CA VAL A 320 10.16 6.74 1.63
C VAL A 320 11.08 7.78 1.00
N ALA A 321 11.76 8.60 1.81
CA ALA A 321 12.67 9.64 1.33
C ALA A 321 13.79 9.06 0.45
N THR A 322 14.37 7.93 0.85
CA THR A 322 15.42 7.22 0.08
C THR A 322 14.90 6.65 -1.24
N CYS A 323 13.59 6.33 -1.33
CA CYS A 323 12.98 5.87 -2.57
C CYS A 323 12.72 7.00 -3.58
N LEU A 324 12.68 8.26 -3.12
CA LEU A 324 12.40 9.42 -3.94
C LEU A 324 13.71 9.97 -4.52
N ALA A 325 13.72 10.17 -5.83
CA ALA A 325 14.82 10.81 -6.52
C ALA A 325 14.29 11.93 -7.41
N SER A 326 15.14 12.92 -7.67
CA SER A 326 14.81 13.97 -8.63
C SER A 326 14.59 13.37 -10.03
N PRO A 327 13.73 13.98 -10.87
CA PRO A 327 13.51 13.50 -12.23
C PRO A 327 14.80 13.30 -13.04
N ALA A 328 15.78 14.20 -12.92
CA ALA A 328 17.07 14.10 -13.61
C ALA A 328 17.90 12.88 -13.16
N VAL A 329 17.92 12.57 -11.87
CA VAL A 329 18.60 11.37 -11.34
C VAL A 329 17.93 10.10 -11.89
N ARG A 330 16.60 10.13 -12.06
CA ARG A 330 15.83 9.00 -12.57
C ARG A 330 15.98 8.78 -14.06
N GLU A 331 15.98 9.83 -14.85
CA GLU A 331 16.23 9.75 -16.29
C GLU A 331 17.62 9.14 -16.58
N ARG A 332 18.60 9.42 -15.71
CA ARG A 332 19.91 8.76 -15.74
C ARG A 332 19.86 7.29 -15.32
N LEU A 333 19.05 6.93 -14.32
CA LEU A 333 18.87 5.53 -13.88
C LEU A 333 18.01 4.68 -14.83
N ALA A 334 17.13 5.31 -15.62
CA ALA A 334 16.25 4.66 -16.59
C ALA A 334 16.96 4.36 -17.93
N ARG A 335 17.99 5.14 -18.29
CA ARG A 335 18.88 4.81 -19.41
C ARG A 335 19.64 3.53 -19.08
N ARG A 336 19.43 2.45 -19.86
CA ARG A 336 20.26 1.24 -19.80
C ARG A 336 21.74 1.64 -20.00
N PRO A 337 22.71 0.96 -19.37
CA PRO A 337 24.10 1.12 -19.77
C PRO A 337 24.20 0.75 -21.26
N GLU A 338 24.79 1.64 -22.06
CA GLU A 338 25.17 1.30 -23.43
C GLU A 338 26.09 0.08 -23.34
N ALA A 339 25.72 -0.98 -24.07
CA ALA A 339 26.57 -2.15 -24.19
C ALA A 339 27.87 -1.69 -24.89
N ALA A 340 28.97 -1.68 -24.13
CA ALA A 340 30.31 -1.54 -24.66
C ALA A 340 30.77 -2.85 -25.31
#